data_AF-F9WQT0-F1
#
_entry.id   AF-F9WQT0-F1
#
_cell.length_a   1.000
_cell.length_b   1.000
_cell.length_c   1.000
_cell.angle_alpha   90.00
_cell.angle_beta   90.00
_cell.angle_gamma   90.00
#
_symmetry.space_group_name_H-M   'P 1'
#
loop_
_entity.id
_entity.type
_entity.pdbx_description
1 polymer ?
#
loop_
_entity_poly.entity_id
_entity_poly.type
_entity_poly.pdbx_seq_one_letter_code
_entity_poly.pdbx_strand_id
1 'polypeptide(L)'
;MQAAVQPEQEPVRTLPRAMREVCVGQGGENDPTTDPWMQERVGTKRYLHKKEWAAWLEVCRPAFLGYGASSQAERCRRQLVIMDLVRTHLAMGRGEAQRRRDAVAGQAARAAGARNGIPQDEGAQDEGVQDEDAQARRTAARVEMLCMLNAAGRAARMLTRDGEDLVRSSAAEVVREVDGLYPQEDVSTFPQPPLPVTVVGVEKDEVSRAIRRRLTRGAAPGLDGWTRELLYPLTQDSALLMEVTVLTADILNGNVSEQMAHRLRATALTILRKPNGKYRPIGAESVWAKLASMVAFDRVVEASRRIFAGVQFGVGGQIGGSSRVDLQA
;
A
#
# COMPACT_ATOMS: atom_id res chain seq x y z
N MET A 1 -30.59 33.92 29.77
CA MET A 1 -30.74 33.04 28.59
C MET A 1 -29.51 33.22 27.72
N GLN A 2 -28.50 32.37 27.88
CA GLN A 2 -27.34 32.32 26.99
C GLN A 2 -27.48 31.04 26.16
N ALA A 3 -27.66 31.19 24.85
CA ALA A 3 -27.65 30.08 23.91
C ALA A 3 -26.19 29.72 23.60
N ALA A 4 -25.79 28.51 23.95
CA ALA A 4 -24.48 27.96 23.63
C ALA A 4 -24.38 27.70 22.12
N VAL A 5 -23.40 28.32 21.48
CA VAL A 5 -23.00 28.05 20.10
C VAL A 5 -22.35 26.67 20.08
N GLN A 6 -22.96 25.73 19.36
CA GLN A 6 -22.35 24.42 19.10
C GLN A 6 -21.16 24.59 18.14
N PRO A 7 -20.04 23.87 18.35
CA PRO A 7 -18.92 23.90 17.41
C PRO A 7 -19.33 23.20 16.11
N GLU A 8 -19.14 23.89 14.98
CA GLU A 8 -19.27 23.34 13.62
C GLU A 8 -18.43 22.07 13.49
N GLN A 9 -19.10 20.95 13.19
CA GLN A 9 -18.45 19.69 12.84
C GLN A 9 -17.79 19.84 11.46
N GLU A 10 -16.47 19.62 11.38
CA GLU A 10 -15.74 19.51 10.12
C GLU A 10 -16.39 18.44 9.20
N PRO A 11 -16.51 18.69 7.88
CA PRO A 11 -17.16 17.76 6.98
C PRO A 11 -16.38 16.44 6.88
N VAL A 12 -17.11 15.37 7.14
CA VAL A 12 -16.71 13.96 7.11
C VAL A 12 -15.93 13.63 5.83
N ARG A 13 -14.78 12.95 6.00
CA ARG A 13 -13.95 12.40 4.92
C ARG A 13 -14.75 11.41 4.08
N THR A 14 -15.35 11.88 2.99
CA THR A 14 -16.09 11.02 2.06
C THR A 14 -15.12 10.36 1.08
N LEU A 15 -15.17 9.03 1.04
CA LEU A 15 -14.49 8.18 0.05
C LEU A 15 -14.97 8.48 -1.38
N PRO A 16 -14.12 8.21 -2.40
CA PRO A 16 -14.51 8.25 -3.81
C PRO A 16 -15.80 7.48 -4.11
N ARG A 17 -16.65 8.06 -4.97
CA ARG A 17 -17.98 7.50 -5.29
C ARG A 17 -17.91 6.08 -5.87
N ALA A 18 -16.87 5.76 -6.64
CA ALA A 18 -16.64 4.42 -7.19
C ALA A 18 -16.50 3.33 -6.12
N MET A 19 -16.06 3.69 -4.91
CA MET A 19 -16.04 2.77 -3.77
C MET A 19 -17.40 2.66 -3.06
N ARG A 20 -18.33 3.60 -3.25
CA ARG A 20 -19.69 3.52 -2.69
C ARG A 20 -20.56 2.55 -3.48
N GLU A 21 -20.43 2.52 -4.79
CA GLU A 21 -21.32 1.75 -5.67
C GLU A 21 -20.95 0.24 -5.71
N VAL A 22 -19.69 -0.14 -5.45
CA VAL A 22 -19.30 -1.55 -5.24
C VAL A 22 -19.71 -2.08 -3.86
N CYS A 23 -20.10 -1.20 -2.94
CA CYS A 23 -20.33 -1.53 -1.53
C CYS A 23 -21.80 -1.36 -1.09
N VAL A 24 -22.77 -1.42 -2.00
CA VAL A 24 -24.19 -1.41 -1.61
C VAL A 24 -24.62 -2.81 -1.15
N GLY A 25 -23.98 -3.30 -0.09
CA GLY A 25 -24.61 -4.14 0.91
C GLY A 25 -25.38 -3.21 1.84
N GLN A 26 -26.64 -3.53 2.13
CA GLN A 26 -27.55 -2.71 2.92
C GLN A 26 -26.90 -2.22 4.22
N GLY A 27 -27.04 -0.93 4.52
CA GLY A 27 -26.41 -0.27 5.66
C GLY A 27 -26.56 -1.04 6.97
N GLY A 28 -25.42 -1.25 7.63
CA GLY A 28 -25.32 -1.94 8.93
C GLY A 28 -23.98 -2.67 9.03
N GLU A 29 -23.15 -2.26 9.99
CA GLU A 29 -21.91 -2.91 10.47
C GLU A 29 -20.73 -3.10 9.47
N ASN A 30 -20.97 -3.20 8.15
CA ASN A 30 -19.95 -3.43 7.12
C ASN A 30 -19.67 -2.23 6.20
N ASP A 31 -20.22 -1.05 6.49
CA ASP A 31 -19.99 0.15 5.65
C ASP A 31 -18.52 0.61 5.74
N PRO A 32 -17.72 0.50 4.66
CA PRO A 32 -16.31 0.88 4.65
C PRO A 32 -16.08 2.37 4.94
N THR A 33 -17.11 3.22 4.78
CA THR A 33 -17.01 4.65 5.07
C THR A 33 -17.04 4.95 6.56
N THR A 34 -17.62 4.06 7.36
CA THR A 34 -17.76 4.21 8.81
C THR A 34 -16.84 3.30 9.62
N ASP A 35 -16.22 2.28 8.99
CA ASP A 35 -15.26 1.38 9.64
C ASP A 35 -14.04 2.16 10.18
N PRO A 36 -13.84 2.23 11.52
CA PRO A 36 -12.69 2.90 12.12
C PRO A 36 -11.35 2.35 11.63
N TRP A 37 -11.31 1.05 11.27
CA TRP A 37 -10.12 0.42 10.74
C TRP A 37 -9.62 1.10 9.46
N MET A 38 -10.53 1.52 8.58
CA MET A 38 -10.19 2.17 7.31
C MET A 38 -9.81 3.65 7.48
N GLN A 39 -10.36 4.30 8.51
CA GLN A 39 -10.09 5.72 8.79
C GLN A 39 -8.76 5.94 9.52
N GLU A 40 -8.30 4.95 10.29
CA GLU A 40 -7.09 5.05 11.09
C GLU A 40 -5.85 4.55 10.35
N ARG A 41 -4.86 5.43 10.18
CA ARG A 41 -3.52 5.05 9.70
C ARG A 41 -2.58 4.76 10.86
N VAL A 42 -2.32 3.50 11.16
CA VAL A 42 -1.36 3.09 12.20
C VAL A 42 0.06 3.08 11.63
N GLY A 43 1.00 3.75 12.31
CA GLY A 43 2.42 3.67 11.95
C GLY A 43 3.00 2.36 12.48
N THR A 44 3.47 1.47 11.61
CA THR A 44 4.00 0.15 12.01
C THR A 44 5.47 -0.04 11.62
N LYS A 45 6.18 -0.93 12.35
CA LYS A 45 7.49 -1.42 11.91
C LYS A 45 7.32 -2.15 10.56
N ARG A 46 8.20 -1.85 9.61
CA ARG A 46 8.10 -2.38 8.23
C ARG A 46 8.96 -3.61 7.98
N TYR A 47 9.90 -3.90 8.87
CA TYR A 47 10.80 -5.04 8.80
C TYR A 47 11.25 -5.38 10.22
N LEU A 48 11.81 -6.57 10.38
CA LEU A 48 12.35 -7.07 11.63
C LEU A 48 13.75 -7.64 11.38
N HIS A 49 14.66 -7.42 12.32
CA HIS A 49 15.97 -8.05 12.27
C HIS A 49 15.83 -9.56 12.50
N LYS A 50 16.77 -10.36 11.98
CA LYS A 50 16.71 -11.83 12.08
C LYS A 50 16.52 -12.35 13.51
N LYS A 51 17.09 -11.65 14.50
CA LYS A 51 16.92 -11.97 15.93
C LYS A 51 15.49 -11.81 16.45
N GLU A 52 14.68 -10.96 15.81
CA GLU A 52 13.28 -10.71 16.17
C GLU A 52 12.33 -11.71 15.47
N TRP A 53 12.81 -12.52 14.52
CA TRP A 53 11.94 -13.39 13.72
C TRP A 53 11.25 -14.46 14.56
N ALA A 54 11.95 -15.07 15.54
CA ALA A 54 11.34 -16.08 16.40
C ALA A 54 10.12 -15.52 17.14
N ALA A 55 10.26 -14.36 17.78
CA ALA A 55 9.14 -13.69 18.45
C ALA A 55 8.01 -13.33 17.49
N TRP A 56 8.34 -12.89 16.27
CA TRP A 56 7.33 -12.59 15.25
C TRP A 56 6.54 -13.82 14.79
N LEU A 57 7.21 -14.96 14.62
CA LEU A 57 6.54 -16.21 14.28
C LEU A 57 5.58 -16.64 15.38
N GLU A 58 5.98 -16.54 16.66
CA GLU A 58 5.09 -16.84 17.79
C GLU A 58 3.85 -15.94 17.82
N VAL A 59 3.98 -14.66 17.46
CA VAL A 59 2.82 -13.76 17.31
C VAL A 59 1.91 -14.19 16.16
N CYS A 60 2.46 -14.69 15.06
CA CYS A 60 1.67 -15.12 13.91
C CYS A 60 0.96 -16.46 14.14
N ARG A 61 1.55 -17.39 14.88
CA ARG A 61 1.06 -18.78 15.03
C ARG A 61 -0.43 -18.88 15.42
N PRO A 62 -0.95 -18.15 16.43
CA PRO A 62 -2.35 -18.28 16.83
C PRO A 62 -3.35 -17.91 15.72
N ALA A 63 -2.99 -16.98 14.84
CA ALA A 63 -3.87 -16.56 13.75
C ALA A 63 -3.81 -17.52 12.55
N PHE A 64 -2.62 -18.07 12.27
CA PHE A 64 -2.38 -18.88 11.07
C PHE A 64 -2.55 -20.39 11.30
N LEU A 65 -2.01 -20.98 12.36
CA LEU A 65 -1.97 -22.44 12.48
C LEU A 65 -3.38 -23.02 12.63
N GLY A 66 -3.71 -23.98 11.77
CA GLY A 66 -5.04 -24.59 11.68
C GLY A 66 -6.04 -23.76 10.86
N TYR A 67 -5.61 -22.67 10.23
CA TYR A 67 -6.47 -21.83 9.39
C TYR A 67 -7.11 -22.62 8.25
N GLY A 68 -6.34 -23.41 7.50
CA GLY A 68 -6.86 -24.21 6.39
C GLY A 68 -7.76 -25.35 6.82
N ALA A 69 -7.66 -25.81 8.06
CA ALA A 69 -8.53 -26.84 8.63
C ALA A 69 -9.78 -26.26 9.31
N SER A 70 -9.87 -24.94 9.43
CA SER A 70 -10.97 -24.27 10.14
C SER A 70 -12.25 -24.20 9.30
N SER A 71 -13.40 -24.08 9.98
CA SER A 71 -14.67 -23.82 9.31
C SER A 71 -14.65 -22.47 8.59
N GLN A 72 -15.53 -22.26 7.59
CA GLN A 72 -15.57 -21.00 6.85
C GLN A 72 -15.78 -19.77 7.75
N ALA A 73 -16.64 -19.88 8.77
CA ALA A 73 -16.87 -18.79 9.73
C ALA A 73 -15.60 -18.44 10.53
N GLU A 74 -14.86 -19.46 10.98
CA GLU A 74 -13.61 -19.27 11.71
C GLU A 74 -12.50 -18.74 10.79
N ARG A 75 -12.46 -19.18 9.51
CA ARG A 75 -11.55 -18.60 8.50
C ARG A 75 -11.82 -17.13 8.28
N CYS A 76 -13.09 -16.72 8.14
CA CYS A 76 -13.47 -15.30 8.03
C CYS A 76 -13.00 -14.49 9.24
N ARG A 77 -13.16 -15.02 10.46
CA ARG A 77 -12.66 -14.37 11.69
C ARG A 77 -11.14 -14.23 11.67
N ARG A 78 -10.42 -15.31 11.36
CA ARG A 78 -8.96 -15.33 11.33
C ARG A 78 -8.37 -14.44 10.24
N GLN A 79 -9.02 -14.30 9.08
CA GLN A 79 -8.64 -13.34 8.04
C GLN A 79 -8.53 -11.92 8.61
N LEU A 80 -9.51 -11.49 9.41
CA LEU A 80 -9.48 -10.16 10.05
C LEU A 80 -8.36 -10.05 11.09
N VAL A 81 -8.18 -11.07 11.92
CA VAL A 81 -7.06 -11.12 12.90
C VAL A 81 -5.71 -10.99 12.19
N ILE A 82 -5.52 -11.69 11.08
CA ILE A 82 -4.29 -11.65 10.27
C ILE A 82 -4.04 -10.22 9.76
N MET A 83 -5.06 -9.52 9.29
CA MET A 83 -4.93 -8.11 8.86
C MET A 83 -4.54 -7.17 10.01
N ASP A 84 -4.90 -7.53 11.25
CA ASP A 84 -4.65 -6.71 12.43
C ASP A 84 -3.31 -6.99 13.11
N LEU A 85 -2.69 -8.17 12.89
CA LEU A 85 -1.45 -8.58 13.56
C LEU A 85 -0.35 -7.51 13.56
N VAL A 86 -0.11 -6.86 12.41
CA VAL A 86 0.96 -5.86 12.31
C VAL A 86 0.53 -4.54 12.96
N ARG A 87 -0.75 -4.17 12.85
CA ARG A 87 -1.30 -2.97 13.51
C ARG A 87 -1.27 -3.10 15.03
N THR A 88 -1.48 -4.29 15.57
CA THR A 88 -1.56 -4.51 17.03
C THR A 88 -0.19 -4.78 17.65
N HIS A 89 0.64 -5.63 17.03
CA HIS A 89 1.89 -6.08 17.64
C HIS A 89 3.12 -5.28 17.20
N LEU A 90 3.05 -4.58 16.06
CA LEU A 90 4.17 -3.82 15.50
C LEU A 90 3.87 -2.33 15.36
N ALA A 91 2.82 -1.83 16.02
CA ALA A 91 2.56 -0.39 16.12
C ALA A 91 3.74 0.34 16.76
N MET A 92 4.15 1.43 16.13
CA MET A 92 5.11 2.37 16.68
C MET A 92 4.35 3.30 17.63
N GLY A 93 4.86 3.50 18.84
CA GLY A 93 4.18 4.28 19.88
C GLY A 93 3.81 5.69 19.39
N ARG A 94 2.74 6.27 19.97
CA ARG A 94 2.19 7.57 19.55
C ARG A 94 3.28 8.63 19.42
N GLY A 95 4.28 8.71 20.30
CA GLY A 95 5.38 9.68 20.18
C GLY A 95 6.32 9.47 18.98
N GLU A 96 6.56 8.24 18.52
CA GLU A 96 7.35 7.98 17.31
C GLU A 96 6.54 8.12 16.03
N ALA A 97 5.27 7.70 16.06
CA ALA A 97 4.33 7.89 14.96
C ALA A 97 3.99 9.37 14.76
N GLN A 98 3.78 10.12 15.86
CA GLN A 98 3.53 11.55 15.88
C GLN A 98 4.77 12.33 15.43
N ARG A 99 5.97 12.05 15.94
CA ARG A 99 7.22 12.65 15.40
C ARG A 99 7.40 12.40 13.90
N ARG A 100 7.03 11.21 13.40
CA ARG A 100 7.03 10.93 11.95
C ARG A 100 5.92 11.69 11.22
N ARG A 101 4.73 11.82 11.79
CA ARG A 101 3.60 12.60 11.22
C ARG A 101 3.89 14.10 11.24
N ASP A 102 4.52 14.63 12.26
CA ASP A 102 4.89 16.05 12.42
C ASP A 102 6.08 16.39 11.52
N ALA A 103 7.07 15.50 11.39
CA ALA A 103 8.11 15.60 10.36
C ALA A 103 7.52 15.60 8.94
N VAL A 104 6.37 14.95 8.76
CA VAL A 104 5.62 14.90 7.52
C VAL A 104 4.73 16.18 7.40
N ALA A 105 4.11 16.67 8.46
CA ALA A 105 3.25 17.85 8.43
C ALA A 105 4.05 19.17 8.30
N GLY A 106 5.21 19.29 8.96
CA GLY A 106 6.07 20.48 8.90
C GLY A 106 6.55 20.82 7.49
N GLN A 107 6.82 19.80 6.66
CA GLN A 107 7.20 20.01 5.26
C GLN A 107 6.00 20.41 4.37
N ALA A 108 4.79 20.02 4.74
CA ALA A 108 3.55 20.38 4.04
C ALA A 108 3.25 21.87 4.18
N ALA A 109 3.37 22.38 5.41
CA ALA A 109 3.11 23.77 5.73
C ALA A 109 4.15 24.71 5.09
N ARG A 110 5.42 24.30 5.03
CA ARG A 110 6.52 25.09 4.44
C ARG A 110 6.44 25.20 2.91
N ALA A 111 6.01 24.14 2.22
CA ALA A 111 5.76 24.18 0.77
C ALA A 111 4.58 25.10 0.38
N ALA A 112 3.62 25.33 1.29
CA ALA A 112 2.52 26.25 1.10
C ALA A 112 2.90 27.71 1.42
N GLY A 113 3.77 27.94 2.42
CA GLY A 113 4.22 29.28 2.83
C GLY A 113 5.14 29.99 1.82
N ALA A 114 5.87 29.26 1.00
CA ALA A 114 6.81 29.83 0.01
C ALA A 114 6.15 30.52 -1.20
N ARG A 115 4.81 30.55 -1.30
CA ARG A 115 4.08 31.17 -2.44
C ARG A 115 3.52 32.57 -2.19
N ASN A 116 3.52 33.07 -0.94
CA ASN A 116 3.05 34.41 -0.64
C ASN A 116 4.22 35.29 -0.20
N GLY A 117 4.52 36.30 -1.03
CA GLY A 117 5.70 37.16 -0.93
C GLY A 117 5.87 37.91 0.39
N ILE A 118 7.15 38.13 0.72
CA ILE A 118 7.74 38.73 1.92
C ILE A 118 7.50 40.26 1.96
N PRO A 119 7.47 40.90 3.15
CA PRO A 119 8.51 41.89 3.44
C PRO A 119 9.36 41.57 4.69
N GLN A 120 10.57 42.10 4.63
CA GLN A 120 11.81 41.79 5.34
C GLN A 120 11.71 41.78 6.88
N ASP A 121 12.37 40.79 7.51
CA ASP A 121 13.01 40.98 8.82
C ASP A 121 14.26 40.09 8.95
N GLU A 122 15.32 40.65 9.52
CA GLU A 122 16.68 40.10 9.59
C GLU A 122 16.75 39.02 10.69
N GLY A 123 16.36 37.79 10.35
CA GLY A 123 16.53 36.63 11.24
C GLY A 123 16.47 35.24 10.56
N ALA A 124 16.27 35.17 9.24
CA ALA A 124 15.86 33.96 8.53
C ALA A 124 17.01 33.01 8.07
N GLN A 125 18.21 33.10 8.64
CA GLN A 125 19.35 32.29 8.17
C GLN A 125 19.53 30.95 8.89
N ASP A 126 18.87 30.72 10.03
CA ASP A 126 19.06 29.49 10.84
C ASP A 126 17.98 28.41 10.61
N GLU A 127 16.76 28.77 10.18
CA GLU A 127 15.67 27.81 10.03
C GLU A 127 15.71 26.96 8.74
N GLY A 128 16.27 27.51 7.65
CA GLY A 128 16.39 26.80 6.36
C GLY A 128 17.40 25.64 6.40
N VAL A 129 18.51 25.85 7.12
CA VAL A 129 19.59 24.85 7.27
C VAL A 129 19.12 23.65 8.09
N GLN A 130 18.29 23.87 9.12
CA GLN A 130 17.79 22.80 9.99
C GLN A 130 16.80 21.85 9.28
N ASP A 131 16.01 22.33 8.31
CA ASP A 131 15.06 21.50 7.56
C ASP A 131 15.74 20.68 6.46
N GLU A 132 16.71 21.25 5.76
CA GLU A 132 17.55 20.54 4.80
C GLU A 132 18.31 19.39 5.49
N ASP A 133 18.90 19.67 6.65
CA ASP A 133 19.56 18.66 7.50
C ASP A 133 18.61 17.54 7.93
N ALA A 134 17.39 17.89 8.38
CA ALA A 134 16.40 16.89 8.79
C ALA A 134 15.95 16.02 7.61
N GLN A 135 15.76 16.62 6.43
CA GLN A 135 15.40 15.90 5.21
C GLN A 135 16.52 15.02 4.68
N ALA A 136 17.76 15.50 4.72
CA ALA A 136 18.95 14.72 4.41
C ALA A 136 19.06 13.52 5.36
N ARG A 137 18.89 13.70 6.68
CA ARG A 137 18.91 12.61 7.67
C ARG A 137 17.81 11.58 7.42
N ARG A 138 16.57 12.00 7.12
CA ARG A 138 15.46 11.10 6.77
C ARG A 138 15.75 10.30 5.50
N THR A 139 16.31 10.98 4.49
CA THR A 139 16.68 10.37 3.22
C THR A 139 17.79 9.35 3.42
N ALA A 140 18.84 9.70 4.16
CA ALA A 140 19.93 8.82 4.53
C ALA A 140 19.43 7.57 5.28
N ALA A 141 18.63 7.74 6.33
CA ALA A 141 18.07 6.62 7.09
C ALA A 141 17.21 5.69 6.22
N ARG A 142 16.48 6.25 5.25
CA ARG A 142 15.66 5.46 4.32
C ARG A 142 16.51 4.73 3.28
N VAL A 143 17.56 5.36 2.76
CA VAL A 143 18.54 4.76 1.85
C VAL A 143 19.27 3.62 2.55
N GLU A 144 19.75 3.83 3.77
CA GLU A 144 20.38 2.80 4.60
C GLU A 144 19.44 1.61 4.82
N MET A 145 18.19 1.87 5.18
CA MET A 145 17.16 0.83 5.29
C MET A 145 16.98 0.06 3.97
N LEU A 146 16.94 0.72 2.82
CA LEU A 146 16.83 0.06 1.51
C LEU A 146 18.08 -0.78 1.20
N CYS A 147 19.27 -0.33 1.59
CA CYS A 147 20.51 -1.10 1.46
C CYS A 147 20.48 -2.35 2.33
N MET A 148 20.09 -2.25 3.61
CA MET A 148 19.92 -3.40 4.50
C MET A 148 18.94 -4.44 3.94
N LEU A 149 17.90 -3.99 3.25
CA LEU A 149 16.91 -4.86 2.61
C LEU A 149 17.37 -5.40 1.25
N ASN A 150 18.62 -5.17 0.81
CA ASN A 150 19.13 -5.53 -0.51
C ASN A 150 18.25 -4.97 -1.65
N ALA A 151 17.82 -3.71 -1.52
CA ALA A 151 17.05 -2.96 -2.51
C ALA A 151 17.90 -1.84 -3.14
N ALA A 152 19.14 -2.15 -3.53
CA ALA A 152 20.14 -1.19 -4.01
C ALA A 152 19.64 -0.28 -5.13
N GLY A 153 18.95 -0.82 -6.14
CA GLY A 153 18.40 -0.01 -7.23
C GLY A 153 17.30 0.97 -6.82
N ARG A 154 16.64 0.77 -5.67
CA ARG A 154 15.71 1.75 -5.09
C ARG A 154 16.44 2.76 -4.19
N ALA A 155 17.48 2.30 -3.48
CA ALA A 155 18.35 3.17 -2.71
C ALA A 155 19.05 4.21 -3.61
N ALA A 156 19.65 3.75 -4.71
CA ALA A 156 20.28 4.61 -5.72
C ALA A 156 19.29 5.60 -6.33
N ARG A 157 18.12 5.13 -6.78
CA ARG A 157 17.06 6.00 -7.30
C ARG A 157 16.59 7.06 -6.32
N MET A 158 16.65 6.77 -5.02
CA MET A 158 16.26 7.73 -3.99
C MET A 158 17.32 8.81 -3.76
N LEU A 159 18.60 8.48 -3.94
CA LEU A 159 19.71 9.44 -3.89
C LEU A 159 19.75 10.37 -5.11
N THR A 160 19.34 9.86 -6.28
CA THR A 160 19.39 10.59 -7.56
C THR A 160 18.06 11.24 -7.95
N ARG A 161 17.08 11.27 -7.04
CA ARG A 161 15.75 11.78 -7.34
C ARG A 161 15.76 13.29 -7.14
N ASP A 162 15.65 14.03 -8.24
CA ASP A 162 15.33 15.45 -8.20
C ASP A 162 13.97 15.62 -7.51
N GLY A 163 13.88 16.57 -6.59
CA GLY A 163 12.76 16.72 -5.66
C GLY A 163 11.40 16.78 -6.36
N GLU A 164 10.71 15.64 -6.46
CA GLU A 164 9.28 15.65 -6.73
C GLU A 164 8.58 16.18 -5.48
N ASP A 165 7.97 17.35 -5.58
CA ASP A 165 7.20 17.99 -4.52
C ASP A 165 6.10 17.06 -4.05
N LEU A 166 6.29 16.50 -2.85
CA LEU A 166 5.28 15.73 -2.16
C LEU A 166 4.21 16.71 -1.68
N VAL A 167 3.10 16.80 -2.40
CA VAL A 167 1.99 17.64 -1.97
C VAL A 167 1.29 16.96 -0.80
N ARG A 168 1.38 17.60 0.36
CA ARG A 168 0.57 17.26 1.52
C ARG A 168 -0.47 18.34 1.64
N SER A 169 -1.65 18.09 1.09
CA SER A 169 -2.77 19.02 1.17
C SER A 169 -3.95 18.38 1.89
N SER A 170 -4.47 19.10 2.87
CA SER A 170 -5.89 19.08 3.25
C SER A 170 -6.59 20.24 2.55
N ALA A 171 -6.80 20.13 1.24
CA ALA A 171 -7.67 21.03 0.50
C ALA A 171 -8.77 20.16 -0.10
N ALA A 172 -10.04 20.48 0.16
CA ALA A 172 -11.18 19.79 -0.43
C ALA A 172 -11.06 19.71 -1.97
N GLU A 173 -10.37 20.69 -2.57
CA GLU A 173 -10.00 20.73 -3.98
C GLU A 173 -9.11 19.55 -4.41
N VAL A 174 -8.11 19.17 -3.61
CA VAL A 174 -7.24 18.01 -3.89
C VAL A 174 -8.03 16.72 -3.81
N VAL A 175 -8.93 16.60 -2.83
CA VAL A 175 -9.80 15.42 -2.73
C VAL A 175 -10.71 15.33 -3.96
N ARG A 176 -11.33 16.44 -4.37
CA ARG A 176 -12.19 16.49 -5.56
C ARG A 176 -11.43 16.16 -6.85
N GLU A 177 -10.24 16.73 -7.04
CA GLU A 177 -9.41 16.44 -8.22
C GLU A 177 -8.93 14.98 -8.24
N VAL A 178 -8.55 14.43 -7.08
CA VAL A 178 -8.14 13.03 -6.97
C VAL A 178 -9.33 12.09 -7.18
N ASP A 179 -10.52 12.42 -6.67
CA ASP A 179 -11.75 11.65 -6.89
C ASP A 179 -12.10 11.59 -8.39
N GLY A 180 -11.96 12.71 -9.10
CA GLY A 180 -12.12 12.78 -10.55
C GLY A 180 -11.12 11.94 -11.37
N LEU A 181 -10.04 11.42 -10.75
CA LEU A 181 -9.11 10.49 -11.41
C LEU A 181 -9.53 9.02 -11.30
N TYR A 182 -10.47 8.69 -10.41
CA TYR A 182 -10.96 7.32 -10.30
C TYR A 182 -11.88 6.98 -11.49
N PRO A 183 -11.92 5.70 -11.93
CA PRO A 183 -12.88 5.27 -12.95
C PRO A 183 -14.30 5.67 -12.54
N GLN A 184 -14.99 6.38 -13.43
CA GLN A 184 -16.38 6.82 -13.25
C GLN A 184 -17.36 5.94 -14.05
N GLU A 185 -16.85 4.90 -14.71
CA GLU A 185 -17.63 3.98 -15.53
C GLU A 185 -18.46 3.05 -14.64
N ASP A 186 -19.65 2.72 -15.13
CA ASP A 186 -20.51 1.73 -14.49
C ASP A 186 -19.88 0.34 -14.60
N VAL A 187 -19.45 -0.20 -13.46
CA VAL A 187 -18.84 -1.52 -13.34
C VAL A 187 -19.74 -2.66 -13.79
N SER A 188 -21.06 -2.44 -13.88
CA SER A 188 -22.01 -3.43 -14.42
C SER A 188 -21.75 -3.77 -15.89
N THR A 189 -21.08 -2.86 -16.62
CA THR A 189 -20.74 -3.02 -18.04
C THR A 189 -19.47 -3.82 -18.27
N PHE A 190 -18.70 -4.12 -17.21
CA PHE A 190 -17.45 -4.85 -17.35
C PHE A 190 -17.72 -6.32 -17.68
N PRO A 191 -16.85 -6.95 -18.50
CA PRO A 191 -16.99 -8.36 -18.83
C PRO A 191 -16.94 -9.19 -17.54
N GLN A 192 -17.97 -10.02 -17.36
CA GLN A 192 -18.02 -10.94 -16.24
C GLN A 192 -17.05 -12.12 -16.47
N PRO A 193 -16.49 -12.70 -15.41
CA PRO A 193 -15.71 -13.92 -15.53
C PRO A 193 -16.53 -15.03 -16.23
N PRO A 194 -15.92 -15.84 -17.11
CA PRO A 194 -16.63 -16.95 -17.73
C PRO A 194 -17.15 -17.93 -16.67
N LEU A 195 -18.38 -18.39 -16.83
CA LEU A 195 -18.99 -19.42 -16.00
C LEU A 195 -18.85 -20.81 -16.65
N PRO A 196 -18.56 -21.87 -15.88
CA PRO A 196 -18.36 -21.88 -14.43
C PRO A 196 -16.99 -21.34 -14.01
N VAL A 197 -16.94 -20.65 -12.86
CA VAL A 197 -15.67 -20.20 -12.28
C VAL A 197 -14.86 -21.42 -11.88
N THR A 198 -13.65 -21.56 -12.44
CA THR A 198 -12.73 -22.64 -12.08
C THR A 198 -11.98 -22.27 -10.81
N VAL A 199 -12.05 -23.13 -9.78
CA VAL A 199 -11.29 -22.93 -8.54
C VAL A 199 -9.80 -23.03 -8.82
N VAL A 200 -9.08 -21.99 -8.43
CA VAL A 200 -7.64 -21.85 -8.60
C VAL A 200 -6.96 -22.46 -7.38
N GLY A 201 -6.41 -23.67 -7.53
CA GLY A 201 -5.48 -24.23 -6.54
C GLY A 201 -4.20 -23.40 -6.46
N VAL A 202 -3.54 -23.32 -5.30
CA VAL A 202 -2.30 -22.55 -5.10
C VAL A 202 -1.27 -23.43 -4.43
N GLU A 203 -0.07 -23.49 -5.01
CA GLU A 203 1.03 -24.29 -4.48
C GLU A 203 1.95 -23.50 -3.57
N LYS A 204 2.48 -24.20 -2.56
CA LYS A 204 3.41 -23.64 -1.57
C LYS A 204 4.63 -22.97 -2.21
N ASP A 205 5.15 -23.57 -3.28
CA ASP A 205 6.33 -23.07 -3.98
C ASP A 205 6.06 -21.80 -4.77
N GLU A 206 4.84 -21.62 -5.31
CA GLU A 206 4.45 -20.38 -5.98
C GLU A 206 4.44 -19.21 -4.99
N VAL A 207 3.83 -19.43 -3.82
CA VAL A 207 3.73 -18.45 -2.75
C VAL A 207 5.11 -18.11 -2.17
N SER A 208 5.92 -19.13 -1.88
CA SER A 208 7.30 -18.94 -1.41
C SER A 208 8.12 -18.15 -2.42
N ARG A 209 8.04 -18.51 -3.72
CA ARG A 209 8.74 -17.81 -4.80
C ARG A 209 8.26 -16.37 -4.93
N ALA A 210 6.95 -16.13 -4.88
CA ALA A 210 6.37 -14.80 -4.94
C ALA A 210 6.90 -13.90 -3.81
N ILE A 211 6.86 -14.37 -2.56
CA ILE A 211 7.37 -13.62 -1.40
C ILE A 211 8.89 -13.37 -1.50
N ARG A 212 9.65 -14.41 -1.85
CA ARG A 212 11.12 -14.35 -1.83
C ARG A 212 11.71 -13.58 -3.02
N ARG A 213 11.06 -13.60 -4.18
CA ARG A 213 11.65 -13.11 -5.43
C ARG A 213 10.83 -12.03 -6.14
N ARG A 214 9.50 -12.06 -6.07
CA ARG A 214 8.64 -11.22 -6.91
C ARG A 214 8.14 -9.97 -6.19
N LEU A 215 7.72 -10.10 -4.92
CA LEU A 215 7.29 -8.96 -4.13
C LEU A 215 8.41 -7.92 -4.02
N THR A 216 8.07 -6.64 -4.16
CA THR A 216 9.05 -5.56 -4.13
C THR A 216 9.60 -5.36 -2.71
N ARG A 217 10.94 -5.32 -2.59
CA ARG A 217 11.63 -5.04 -1.32
C ARG A 217 11.50 -3.59 -0.90
N GLY A 218 11.28 -3.36 0.39
CA GLY A 218 11.14 -2.04 1.00
C GLY A 218 9.94 -1.25 0.49
N ALA A 219 8.90 -1.91 -0.05
CA ALA A 219 7.67 -1.25 -0.45
C ALA A 219 6.99 -0.56 0.75
N ALA A 220 6.16 0.46 0.50
CA ALA A 220 5.31 0.98 1.55
C ALA A 220 4.20 -0.04 1.84
N PRO A 221 3.81 -0.25 3.11
CA PRO A 221 2.70 -1.12 3.45
C PRO A 221 1.35 -0.48 3.07
N GLY A 222 0.32 -1.31 2.92
CA GLY A 222 -1.07 -0.89 2.94
C GLY A 222 -1.52 -0.46 4.35
N LEU A 223 -2.83 -0.29 4.54
CA LEU A 223 -3.40 0.10 5.84
C LEU A 223 -3.25 -0.98 6.92
N ASP A 224 -3.15 -2.25 6.52
CA ASP A 224 -2.87 -3.39 7.40
C ASP A 224 -1.44 -3.39 7.98
N GLY A 225 -0.54 -2.55 7.44
CA GLY A 225 0.85 -2.44 7.90
C GLY A 225 1.79 -3.56 7.42
N TRP A 226 1.27 -4.62 6.80
CA TRP A 226 2.07 -5.74 6.31
C TRP A 226 2.98 -5.33 5.14
N THR A 227 4.17 -5.92 5.14
CA THR A 227 5.16 -5.77 4.07
C THR A 227 5.68 -7.14 3.68
N ARG A 228 6.39 -7.21 2.54
CA ARG A 228 7.12 -8.41 2.13
C ARG A 228 8.09 -8.88 3.23
N GLU A 229 8.77 -7.94 3.86
CA GLU A 229 9.78 -8.22 4.88
C GLU A 229 9.19 -8.90 6.12
N LEU A 230 7.92 -8.65 6.43
CA LEU A 230 7.18 -9.32 7.51
C LEU A 230 6.61 -10.67 7.10
N LEU A 231 6.37 -10.90 5.81
CA LEU A 231 5.99 -12.21 5.25
C LEU A 231 7.18 -13.17 5.12
N TYR A 232 8.38 -12.64 4.85
CA TYR A 232 9.55 -13.48 4.59
C TYR A 232 9.87 -14.48 5.71
N PRO A 233 9.84 -14.12 7.01
CA PRO A 233 10.04 -15.06 8.11
C PRO A 233 9.05 -16.23 8.09
N LEU A 234 7.78 -16.01 7.73
CA LEU A 234 6.76 -17.06 7.67
C LEU A 234 7.13 -18.12 6.62
N THR A 235 7.89 -17.76 5.59
CA THR A 235 8.40 -18.71 4.59
C THR A 235 9.51 -19.63 5.12
N GLN A 236 10.04 -19.38 6.33
CA GLN A 236 11.04 -20.24 6.98
C GLN A 236 10.38 -21.34 7.83
N ASP A 237 9.11 -21.19 8.16
CA ASP A 237 8.33 -22.19 8.89
C ASP A 237 7.37 -22.89 7.91
N SER A 238 7.55 -24.21 7.76
CA SER A 238 6.81 -25.00 6.78
C SER A 238 5.30 -25.02 7.05
N ALA A 239 4.89 -25.04 8.32
CA ALA A 239 3.49 -25.06 8.71
C ALA A 239 2.84 -23.70 8.46
N LEU A 240 3.48 -22.61 8.88
CA LEU A 240 2.96 -21.26 8.61
C LEU A 240 2.89 -20.95 7.11
N LEU A 241 3.88 -21.39 6.33
CA LEU A 241 3.86 -21.20 4.88
C LEU A 241 2.70 -21.97 4.22
N MET A 242 2.32 -23.14 4.74
CA MET A 242 1.12 -23.86 4.27
C MET A 242 -0.14 -23.01 4.52
N GLU A 243 -0.29 -22.45 5.70
CA GLU A 243 -1.46 -21.63 6.05
C GLU A 243 -1.53 -20.32 5.23
N VAL A 244 -0.38 -19.70 4.99
CA VAL A 244 -0.26 -18.55 4.06
C VAL A 244 -0.66 -18.94 2.64
N THR A 245 -0.35 -20.16 2.21
CA THR A 245 -0.73 -20.69 0.90
C THR A 245 -2.25 -20.82 0.80
N VAL A 246 -2.88 -21.36 1.83
CA VAL A 246 -4.34 -21.50 1.91
C VAL A 246 -5.04 -20.13 1.98
N LEU A 247 -4.51 -19.16 2.72
CA LEU A 247 -5.03 -17.78 2.71
C LEU A 247 -4.90 -17.14 1.32
N THR A 248 -3.78 -17.36 0.64
CA THR A 248 -3.57 -16.83 -0.72
C THR A 248 -4.58 -17.44 -1.71
N ALA A 249 -4.86 -18.74 -1.59
CA ALA A 249 -5.89 -19.41 -2.37
C ALA A 249 -7.29 -18.84 -2.09
N ASP A 250 -7.62 -18.55 -0.84
CA ASP A 250 -8.90 -17.92 -0.51
C ASP A 250 -9.06 -16.56 -1.15
N ILE A 251 -8.03 -15.71 -1.08
CA ILE A 251 -8.06 -14.39 -1.69
C ILE A 251 -8.25 -14.50 -3.21
N LEU A 252 -7.53 -15.43 -3.86
CA LEU A 252 -7.64 -15.66 -5.30
C LEU A 252 -9.01 -16.17 -5.75
N ASN A 253 -9.64 -17.01 -4.92
CA ASN A 253 -10.95 -17.59 -5.24
C ASN A 253 -12.11 -16.74 -4.72
N GLY A 254 -11.85 -15.58 -4.10
CA GLY A 254 -12.89 -14.74 -3.51
C GLY A 254 -13.54 -15.31 -2.25
N ASN A 255 -12.93 -16.33 -1.62
CA ASN A 255 -13.40 -16.95 -0.38
C ASN A 255 -13.01 -16.12 0.86
N VAL A 256 -13.32 -14.83 0.83
CA VAL A 256 -13.02 -13.88 1.90
C VAL A 256 -14.31 -13.26 2.44
N SER A 257 -14.31 -12.88 3.72
CA SER A 257 -15.40 -12.07 4.24
C SER A 257 -15.50 -10.71 3.54
N GLU A 258 -16.69 -10.12 3.53
CA GLU A 258 -16.91 -8.79 2.96
C GLU A 258 -15.97 -7.74 3.59
N GLN A 259 -15.85 -7.75 4.92
CA GLN A 259 -14.92 -6.88 5.65
C GLN A 259 -13.46 -7.09 5.21
N MET A 260 -13.00 -8.34 5.09
CA MET A 260 -11.66 -8.64 4.59
C MET A 260 -11.47 -8.10 3.17
N ALA A 261 -12.47 -8.26 2.32
CA ALA A 261 -12.44 -7.77 0.95
C ALA A 261 -12.29 -6.24 0.89
N HIS A 262 -13.00 -5.49 1.75
CA HIS A 262 -12.80 -4.04 1.85
C HIS A 262 -11.41 -3.68 2.38
N ARG A 263 -10.92 -4.36 3.42
CA ARG A 263 -9.58 -4.12 3.98
C ARG A 263 -8.45 -4.39 2.98
N LEU A 264 -8.59 -5.43 2.15
CA LEU A 264 -7.65 -5.76 1.07
C LEU A 264 -7.59 -4.67 -0.02
N ARG A 265 -8.75 -4.09 -0.37
CA ARG A 265 -8.88 -3.02 -1.37
C ARG A 265 -8.54 -1.63 -0.83
N ALA A 266 -8.59 -1.44 0.48
CA ALA A 266 -8.33 -0.16 1.11
C ALA A 266 -6.86 0.25 0.92
N THR A 267 -6.63 1.51 0.54
CA THR A 267 -5.29 2.01 0.23
C THR A 267 -5.00 3.34 0.91
N ALA A 268 -3.76 3.48 1.38
CA ALA A 268 -3.23 4.76 1.83
C ALA A 268 -2.66 5.52 0.62
N LEU A 269 -3.34 6.59 0.21
CA LEU A 269 -2.87 7.42 -0.90
C LEU A 269 -1.72 8.32 -0.48
N THR A 270 -0.66 8.31 -1.28
CA THR A 270 0.37 9.34 -1.29
C THR A 270 0.16 10.19 -2.54
N ILE A 271 -0.17 11.47 -2.36
CA ILE A 271 -0.43 12.39 -3.47
C ILE A 271 0.89 13.06 -3.87
N LEU A 272 1.28 12.90 -5.13
CA LEU A 272 2.41 13.59 -5.73
C LEU A 272 1.92 14.65 -6.71
N ARG A 273 2.71 15.70 -6.91
CA ARG A 273 2.49 16.65 -8.00
C ARG A 273 3.39 16.32 -9.17
N LYS A 274 2.82 16.26 -10.37
CA LYS A 274 3.58 16.14 -11.61
C LYS A 274 4.21 17.50 -11.97
N PRO A 275 5.26 17.53 -12.81
CA PRO A 275 5.82 18.79 -13.33
C PRO A 275 4.78 19.66 -14.04
N ASN A 276 3.75 19.06 -14.66
CA ASN A 276 2.65 19.77 -15.31
C ASN A 276 1.56 20.29 -14.34
N GLY A 277 1.82 20.26 -13.03
CA GLY A 277 0.93 20.76 -11.99
C GLY A 277 -0.20 19.82 -11.57
N LYS A 278 -0.49 18.75 -12.33
CA LYS A 278 -1.57 17.78 -12.02
C LYS A 278 -1.19 16.83 -10.89
N TYR A 279 -2.17 16.32 -10.17
CA TYR A 279 -1.98 15.31 -9.13
C TYR A 279 -1.74 13.91 -9.68
N ARG A 280 -0.96 13.12 -8.93
CA ARG A 280 -0.75 11.69 -9.11
C ARG A 280 -0.96 10.99 -7.78
N PRO A 281 -2.13 10.37 -7.54
CA PRO A 281 -2.32 9.50 -6.38
C PRO A 281 -1.50 8.22 -6.56
N ILE A 282 -0.76 7.83 -5.53
CA ILE A 282 -0.09 6.53 -5.44
C ILE A 282 -0.66 5.79 -4.24
N GLY A 283 -1.40 4.72 -4.50
CA GLY A 283 -1.92 3.84 -3.47
C GLY A 283 -0.90 2.77 -3.07
N ALA A 284 -0.57 2.71 -1.78
CA ALA A 284 0.07 1.53 -1.22
C ALA A 284 -1.02 0.46 -0.97
N GLU A 285 -0.97 -0.61 -1.74
CA GLU A 285 -1.86 -1.77 -1.64
C GLU A 285 -1.43 -2.69 -0.48
N SER A 286 -2.39 -3.44 0.07
CA SER A 286 -2.11 -4.60 0.93
C SER A 286 -1.11 -5.55 0.27
N VAL A 287 -0.14 -6.04 1.04
CA VAL A 287 0.80 -7.05 0.53
C VAL A 287 0.11 -8.38 0.24
N TRP A 288 -1.02 -8.66 0.90
CA TRP A 288 -1.81 -9.88 0.70
C TRP A 288 -2.50 -9.88 -0.67
N ALA A 289 -3.14 -8.77 -1.02
CA ALA A 289 -3.72 -8.57 -2.35
C ALA A 289 -2.64 -8.60 -3.46
N LYS A 290 -1.48 -7.99 -3.18
CA LYS A 290 -0.33 -8.04 -4.10
C LYS A 290 0.24 -9.46 -4.25
N LEU A 291 0.33 -10.24 -3.17
CA LEU A 291 0.80 -11.63 -3.20
C LEU A 291 -0.11 -12.49 -4.07
N ALA A 292 -1.42 -12.43 -3.83
CA ALA A 292 -2.42 -13.12 -4.65
C ALA A 292 -2.28 -12.71 -6.13
N SER A 293 -2.24 -11.40 -6.41
CA SER A 293 -2.07 -10.88 -7.77
C SER A 293 -0.78 -11.37 -8.45
N MET A 294 0.33 -11.46 -7.72
CA MET A 294 1.59 -12.00 -8.28
C MET A 294 1.47 -13.50 -8.62
N VAL A 295 0.84 -14.30 -7.76
CA VAL A 295 0.62 -15.72 -8.02
C VAL A 295 -0.28 -15.92 -9.23
N ALA A 296 -1.39 -15.18 -9.34
CA ALA A 296 -2.26 -15.23 -10.51
C ALA A 296 -1.55 -14.77 -11.78
N PHE A 297 -0.83 -13.65 -11.72
CA PHE A 297 -0.18 -13.07 -12.89
C PHE A 297 0.93 -13.98 -13.44
N ASP A 298 1.70 -14.64 -12.58
CA ASP A 298 2.76 -15.55 -13.02
C ASP A 298 2.20 -16.74 -13.84
N ARG A 299 0.92 -17.11 -13.69
CA ARG A 299 0.27 -18.16 -14.49
C ARG A 299 -0.17 -17.71 -15.87
N VAL A 300 -0.48 -16.42 -16.03
CA VAL A 300 -1.06 -15.86 -17.28
C VAL A 300 -0.10 -14.95 -18.04
N VAL A 301 1.07 -14.63 -17.48
CA VAL A 301 2.00 -13.64 -18.04
C VAL A 301 2.44 -13.99 -19.46
N GLU A 302 2.72 -15.26 -19.76
CA GLU A 302 3.16 -15.68 -21.10
C GLU A 302 2.03 -15.60 -22.13
N ALA A 303 0.81 -16.00 -21.75
CA ALA A 303 -0.36 -15.83 -22.62
C ALA A 303 -0.65 -14.35 -22.86
N SER A 304 -0.58 -13.53 -21.81
CA SER A 304 -0.78 -12.08 -21.87
C SER A 304 0.25 -11.42 -22.80
N ARG A 305 1.53 -11.79 -22.71
CA ARG A 305 2.59 -11.28 -23.59
C ARG A 305 2.32 -11.57 -25.07
N ARG A 306 1.80 -12.75 -25.39
CA ARG A 306 1.46 -13.12 -26.78
C ARG A 306 0.28 -12.30 -27.30
N ILE A 307 -0.77 -12.14 -26.48
CA ILE A 307 -1.98 -11.38 -26.85
C ILE A 307 -1.62 -9.92 -27.12
N PHE A 308 -0.76 -9.33 -26.28
CA PHE A 308 -0.38 -7.92 -26.41
C PHE A 308 0.92 -7.69 -27.19
N ALA A 309 1.45 -8.72 -27.87
CA ALA A 309 2.65 -8.60 -28.67
C ALA A 309 2.48 -7.54 -29.77
N GLY A 310 3.45 -6.66 -29.93
CA GLY A 310 3.41 -5.58 -30.93
C GLY A 310 2.56 -4.36 -30.56
N VAL A 311 1.80 -4.41 -29.45
CA VAL A 311 0.96 -3.29 -28.99
C VAL A 311 1.42 -2.77 -27.62
N GLN A 312 1.74 -3.66 -26.67
CA GLN A 312 2.18 -3.28 -25.32
C GLN A 312 3.71 -3.31 -25.20
N PHE A 313 4.32 -2.12 -25.21
CA PHE A 313 5.77 -1.98 -24.99
C PHE A 313 6.12 -1.70 -23.53
N GLY A 314 5.17 -1.24 -22.71
CA GLY A 314 5.42 -0.90 -21.31
C GLY A 314 5.51 -2.13 -20.39
N VAL A 315 4.47 -2.36 -19.59
CA VAL A 315 4.46 -3.41 -18.57
C VAL A 315 4.38 -4.78 -19.25
N GLY A 316 5.36 -5.66 -18.97
CA GLY A 316 5.39 -7.03 -19.48
C GLY A 316 5.95 -7.20 -20.90
N GLY A 317 6.15 -6.10 -21.63
CA GLY A 317 6.80 -6.10 -22.95
C GLY A 317 8.31 -6.37 -22.86
N GLN A 318 8.85 -7.08 -23.85
CA GLN A 318 10.30 -7.16 -24.06
C GLN A 318 10.75 -5.91 -24.82
N ILE A 319 11.00 -4.79 -24.11
CA ILE A 319 11.87 -3.75 -24.67
C ILE A 319 13.30 -4.25 -24.49
N GLY A 320 13.70 -5.16 -25.38
CA GLY A 320 15.12 -5.39 -25.65
C GLY A 320 15.60 -4.22 -26.48
N GLY A 321 16.20 -3.22 -25.84
CA GLY A 321 17.06 -2.28 -26.54
C GLY A 321 18.29 -3.03 -27.07
N SER A 322 18.14 -3.70 -28.21
CA SER A 322 19.29 -4.09 -29.03
C SER A 322 19.40 -3.04 -30.11
N SER A 323 20.30 -2.08 -29.89
CA SER A 323 20.98 -1.39 -30.97
C SER A 323 21.70 -2.44 -31.82
N ARG A 324 20.96 -3.04 -32.75
CA ARG A 324 21.52 -3.73 -33.91
C ARG A 324 21.22 -2.83 -35.09
N VAL A 325 22.14 -1.90 -35.30
CA VAL A 325 22.24 -1.12 -36.53
C VAL A 325 22.72 -2.13 -37.58
N ASP A 326 21.79 -2.81 -38.25
CA ASP A 326 22.10 -3.48 -39.50
C ASP A 326 22.22 -2.39 -40.57
N LEU A 327 23.41 -1.78 -40.64
CA LEU A 327 23.89 -1.11 -41.84
C LEU A 327 24.22 -2.22 -42.84
N GLN A 328 23.27 -2.56 -43.70
CA GLN A 328 23.59 -3.18 -44.99
C GLN A 328 23.95 -2.06 -45.97
N ALA A 329 25.22 -2.02 -46.33
CA ALA A 329 25.71 -1.49 -47.60
C ALA A 329 25.74 -2.63 -48.63
#